data_AF-A0A8K0RLF0-F1
#
_entry.id   AF-A0A8K0RLF0-F1
#
_cell.length_a   1.000
_cell.length_b   1.000
_cell.length_c   1.000
_cell.angle_alpha   90.00
_cell.angle_beta   90.00
_cell.angle_gamma   90.00
#
_symmetry.space_group_name_H-M   'P 1'
#
loop_
_entity.id
_entity.type
_entity.pdbx_description
1 polymer ?
#
loop_
_entity_poly.entity_id
_entity_poly.type
_entity_poly.pdbx_seq_one_letter_code
_entity_poly.pdbx_strand_id
1 'polypeptide(L)'
;MIFPLTLVGLVPILASAKDVAPQGRACLVSDERPAQPPVSRVLRKSQDLPSTITVDVHFHISSTKEHEDLITDTIVNAQWNVLHRSFAKYDINLVLNSTERVVDDIIGKSFLVYEGPDKGWVKYTDEENNFYKSTRRGGYDALNLYFFSDYSPGATGYCSWPTVIAEDDDLKFAQDSCQVSGLTMPGITPEQGAFEDWNLGHLAVHEAGHWFGLNHTFSGGCSEPGDFVDDTPSQLTQIFGCPIGSDSCPDKPGLDPIHNFMGYTQDNW
;
A
#
# COMPACT_ATOMS: atom_id res chain seq x y z
N MET A 1 60.05 -45.75 -0.41
CA MET A 1 58.59 -45.97 -0.54
C MET A 1 57.97 -44.62 -0.87
N ILE A 2 57.48 -44.48 -2.09
CA ILE A 2 57.01 -43.23 -2.68
C ILE A 2 55.50 -43.18 -2.43
N PHE A 3 55.04 -42.26 -1.59
CA PHE A 3 53.61 -41.96 -1.44
C PHE A 3 53.23 -40.91 -2.50
N PRO A 4 52.20 -41.15 -3.34
CA PRO A 4 51.72 -40.13 -4.26
C PRO A 4 50.87 -39.10 -3.51
N LEU A 5 51.20 -37.84 -3.77
CA LEU A 5 50.52 -36.64 -3.28
C LEU A 5 49.15 -36.53 -3.97
N THR A 6 48.06 -36.69 -3.22
CA THR A 6 46.69 -36.45 -3.69
C THR A 6 46.44 -34.94 -3.73
N LEU A 7 46.39 -34.37 -4.93
CA LEU A 7 46.02 -32.99 -5.17
C LEU A 7 44.50 -32.85 -5.02
N VAL A 8 44.03 -32.41 -3.85
CA VAL A 8 42.64 -32.02 -3.65
C VAL A 8 42.47 -30.62 -4.25
N GLY A 9 41.94 -30.57 -5.48
CA GLY A 9 41.52 -29.31 -6.08
C GLY A 9 40.29 -28.77 -5.36
N LEU A 10 40.47 -27.73 -4.54
CA LEU A 10 39.34 -26.89 -4.12
C LEU A 10 38.87 -26.11 -5.36
N VAL A 11 37.71 -26.50 -5.89
CA VAL A 11 36.93 -25.65 -6.78
C VAL A 11 36.31 -24.57 -5.88
N PRO A 12 36.62 -23.28 -6.05
CA PRO A 12 35.82 -22.25 -5.40
C PRO A 12 34.43 -22.30 -6.06
N ILE A 13 33.44 -22.77 -5.32
CA ILE A 13 32.04 -22.56 -5.65
C ILE A 13 31.85 -21.04 -5.51
N LEU A 14 31.97 -20.33 -6.64
CA LEU A 14 31.37 -19.01 -6.80
C LEU A 14 29.87 -19.22 -6.68
N ALA A 15 29.38 -19.16 -5.44
CA ALA A 15 27.98 -18.87 -5.19
C ALA A 15 27.76 -17.47 -5.78
N SER A 16 27.24 -17.42 -7.00
CA SER A 16 26.60 -16.22 -7.53
C SER A 16 25.43 -15.95 -6.60
N ALA A 17 25.67 -15.10 -5.59
CA ALA A 17 24.60 -14.35 -5.00
C ALA A 17 23.93 -13.64 -6.17
N LYS A 18 22.73 -14.08 -6.52
CA LYS A 18 21.87 -13.27 -7.37
C LYS A 18 21.65 -11.99 -6.58
N ASP A 19 22.29 -10.92 -7.04
CA ASP A 19 21.95 -9.56 -6.66
C ASP A 19 20.46 -9.37 -6.91
N VAL A 20 19.63 -9.59 -5.89
CA VAL A 20 18.30 -8.99 -5.83
C VAL A 20 18.49 -7.63 -5.18
N ALA A 21 19.28 -6.78 -5.85
CA ALA A 21 19.04 -5.36 -5.77
C ALA A 21 17.83 -5.09 -6.66
N PRO A 22 16.80 -4.33 -6.22
CA PRO A 22 15.77 -3.90 -7.12
C PRO A 22 16.45 -3.05 -8.19
N GLN A 23 16.54 -3.59 -9.40
CA GLN A 23 17.01 -2.85 -10.56
C GLN A 23 16.07 -1.67 -10.71
N GLY A 24 16.63 -0.46 -10.55
CA GLY A 24 15.88 0.76 -10.78
C GLY A 24 15.26 0.75 -12.17
N ARG A 25 13.93 0.72 -12.22
CA ARG A 25 13.02 1.24 -13.24
C ARG A 25 11.61 0.68 -12.97
N ALA A 26 10.64 1.59 -13.01
CA ALA A 26 9.19 1.42 -12.79
C ALA A 26 8.72 1.54 -11.33
N CYS A 27 7.75 2.43 -11.13
CA CYS A 27 6.93 2.54 -9.93
C CYS A 27 6.20 1.21 -9.75
N LEU A 28 6.65 0.41 -8.79
CA LEU A 28 5.95 -0.79 -8.39
C LEU A 28 4.92 -0.36 -7.36
N VAL A 29 3.71 0.01 -7.80
CA VAL A 29 2.53 -0.18 -6.94
C VAL A 29 2.40 -1.69 -6.80
N SER A 30 3.07 -2.27 -5.81
CA SER A 30 3.13 -3.71 -5.62
C SER A 30 2.45 -4.03 -4.32
N ASP A 31 1.13 -4.13 -4.39
CA ASP A 31 0.34 -4.90 -3.44
C ASP A 31 -0.20 -6.17 -4.12
N GLU A 32 0.68 -6.94 -4.79
CA GLU A 32 0.29 -8.21 -5.43
C GLU A 32 -0.13 -9.26 -4.38
N ARG A 33 -1.37 -9.16 -3.91
CA ARG A 33 -2.02 -10.16 -3.07
C ARG A 33 -3.10 -10.89 -3.86
N PRO A 34 -3.27 -12.21 -3.61
CA PRO A 34 -4.42 -12.93 -4.14
C PRO A 34 -5.71 -12.22 -3.73
N ALA A 35 -6.68 -12.19 -4.65
CA ALA A 35 -8.02 -11.67 -4.39
C ALA A 35 -8.56 -12.24 -3.07
N GLN A 36 -9.02 -11.35 -2.20
CA GLN A 36 -9.61 -11.78 -0.94
C GLN A 36 -11.06 -12.20 -1.21
N PRO A 37 -11.47 -13.41 -0.82
CA PRO A 37 -12.88 -13.74 -0.85
C PRO A 37 -13.61 -12.73 0.03
N PRO A 38 -14.85 -12.35 -0.30
CA PRO A 38 -15.64 -11.49 0.56
C PRO A 38 -15.66 -12.10 1.96
N VAL A 39 -15.37 -11.28 2.98
CA VAL A 39 -15.43 -11.71 4.38
C VAL A 39 -16.75 -12.42 4.57
N SER A 40 -16.70 -13.71 4.95
CA SER A 40 -17.90 -14.53 5.11
C SER A 40 -18.88 -13.77 5.98
N ARG A 41 -19.91 -13.23 5.34
CA ARG A 41 -21.08 -12.66 6.00
C ARG A 41 -21.60 -13.79 6.87
N VAL A 42 -21.32 -13.76 8.17
CA VAL A 42 -22.40 -14.07 9.10
C VAL A 42 -23.50 -13.14 8.62
N LEU A 43 -24.49 -13.68 7.93
CA LEU A 43 -25.64 -12.97 7.44
C LEU A 43 -26.35 -12.38 8.66
N ARG A 44 -25.82 -11.29 9.22
CA ARG A 44 -26.64 -10.29 9.87
C ARG A 44 -27.53 -9.83 8.75
N LYS A 45 -28.75 -10.41 8.76
CA LYS A 45 -29.94 -9.94 8.08
C LYS A 45 -29.75 -8.45 7.85
N SER A 46 -29.68 -8.01 6.59
CA SER A 46 -29.62 -6.62 6.15
C SER A 46 -30.20 -5.72 7.23
N GLN A 47 -29.35 -5.26 8.16
CA GLN A 47 -29.74 -4.17 9.02
C GLN A 47 -29.81 -3.01 8.06
N ASP A 48 -30.81 -2.14 8.19
CA ASP A 48 -30.88 -0.90 7.44
C ASP A 48 -29.59 -0.12 7.73
N LEU A 49 -28.56 -0.35 6.91
CA LEU A 49 -27.31 0.36 6.99
C LEU A 49 -27.65 1.80 6.62
N PRO A 50 -27.11 2.78 7.35
CA PRO A 50 -27.37 4.17 7.03
C PRO A 50 -26.93 4.45 5.59
N SER A 51 -27.66 5.33 4.90
CA SER A 51 -27.31 5.76 3.54
C SER A 51 -25.95 6.46 3.47
N THR A 52 -25.41 6.86 4.61
CA THR A 52 -24.11 7.50 4.76
C THR A 52 -23.39 6.85 5.92
N ILE A 53 -22.14 6.44 5.72
CA ILE A 53 -21.27 6.00 6.82
C ILE A 53 -20.31 7.13 7.20
N THR A 54 -20.03 7.27 8.48
CA THR A 54 -18.97 8.19 8.96
C THR A 54 -17.83 7.38 9.52
N VAL A 55 -16.61 7.69 9.10
CA VAL A 55 -15.39 6.99 9.50
C VAL A 55 -14.39 8.00 10.01
N ASP A 56 -13.95 7.79 11.25
CA ASP A 56 -12.87 8.57 11.85
C ASP A 56 -11.54 8.20 11.19
N VAL A 57 -10.77 9.21 10.82
CA VAL A 57 -9.47 9.06 10.15
C VAL A 57 -8.38 9.69 10.99
N HIS A 58 -7.27 8.97 11.11
CA HIS A 58 -6.07 9.41 11.81
C HIS A 58 -4.86 9.32 10.89
N PHE A 59 -4.20 10.45 10.67
CA PHE A 59 -2.96 10.50 9.90
C PHE A 59 -1.76 10.41 10.85
N HIS A 60 -0.80 9.56 10.50
CA HIS A 60 0.47 9.40 11.20
C HIS A 60 1.59 9.66 10.21
N ILE A 61 2.29 10.78 10.36
CA ILE A 61 3.36 11.18 9.45
C ILE A 61 4.70 10.87 10.10
N SER A 62 5.44 9.95 9.50
CA SER A 62 6.74 9.51 9.99
C SER A 62 7.83 9.93 9.02
N SER A 63 8.73 10.79 9.47
CA SER A 63 9.85 11.27 8.66
C SER A 63 11.18 10.76 9.20
N THR A 64 12.13 10.50 8.30
CA THR A 64 13.55 10.45 8.67
C THR A 64 14.03 11.84 9.08
N LYS A 65 15.18 11.93 9.76
CA LYS A 65 15.75 13.24 10.12
C LYS A 65 16.13 14.07 8.89
N GLU A 66 16.54 13.41 7.81
CA GLU A 66 16.90 14.06 6.55
C GLU A 66 15.67 14.71 5.88
N HIS A 67 14.50 14.08 6.01
CA HIS A 67 13.24 14.53 5.40
C HIS A 67 12.22 15.02 6.43
N GLU A 68 12.67 15.58 7.57
CA GLU A 68 11.78 16.04 8.64
C GLU A 68 10.79 17.11 8.18
N ASP A 69 11.24 17.99 7.27
CA ASP A 69 10.46 19.10 6.72
C ASP A 69 9.80 18.79 5.37
N LEU A 70 9.95 17.57 4.84
CA LEU A 70 9.45 17.20 3.51
C LEU A 70 7.92 17.25 3.43
N ILE A 71 7.24 16.58 4.37
CA ILE A 71 5.77 16.44 4.39
C ILE A 71 5.18 17.59 5.22
N THR A 72 5.03 18.76 4.60
CA THR A 72 4.46 19.95 5.25
C THR A 72 2.96 19.81 5.55
N ASP A 73 2.40 20.69 6.39
CA ASP A 73 0.95 20.73 6.63
C ASP A 73 0.14 21.04 5.37
N THR A 74 0.73 21.75 4.40
CA THR A 74 0.08 22.00 3.11
C THR A 74 -0.09 20.68 2.33
N ILE A 75 0.92 19.83 2.34
CA ILE A 75 0.92 18.52 1.69
C ILE A 75 -0.05 17.56 2.40
N VAL A 76 -0.05 17.55 3.74
CA VAL A 76 -1.04 16.81 4.54
C VAL A 76 -2.46 17.23 4.20
N ASN A 77 -2.74 18.54 4.17
CA ASN A 77 -4.06 19.06 3.83
C ASN A 77 -4.46 18.72 2.39
N ALA A 78 -3.52 18.75 1.45
CA ALA A 78 -3.79 18.38 0.06
C ALA A 78 -4.13 16.89 -0.06
N GLN A 79 -3.37 16.01 0.60
CA GLN A 79 -3.68 14.57 0.66
C GLN A 79 -5.04 14.29 1.31
N TRP A 80 -5.34 14.96 2.42
CA TRP A 80 -6.63 14.84 3.08
C TRP A 80 -7.78 15.23 2.14
N ASN A 81 -7.63 16.33 1.40
CA ASN A 81 -8.66 16.79 0.46
C ASN A 81 -8.91 15.76 -0.66
N VAL A 82 -7.86 15.11 -1.18
CA VAL A 82 -8.01 14.05 -2.18
C VAL A 82 -8.78 12.87 -1.59
N LEU A 83 -8.36 12.36 -0.44
CA LEU A 83 -9.00 11.24 0.23
C LEU A 83 -10.46 11.53 0.55
N HIS A 84 -10.73 12.61 1.28
CA HIS A 84 -12.07 13.01 1.69
C HIS A 84 -13.02 13.19 0.49
N ARG A 85 -12.58 13.87 -0.58
CA ARG A 85 -13.43 14.11 -1.76
C ARG A 85 -13.70 12.85 -2.55
N SER A 86 -12.76 11.92 -2.63
CA SER A 86 -12.94 10.66 -3.34
C SER A 86 -14.02 9.80 -2.70
N PHE A 87 -13.99 9.67 -1.36
CA PHE A 87 -14.96 8.88 -0.61
C PHE A 87 -16.32 9.58 -0.41
N ALA A 88 -16.34 10.91 -0.28
CA ALA A 88 -17.59 11.68 -0.13
C ALA A 88 -18.53 11.56 -1.35
N LYS A 89 -17.99 11.25 -2.54
CA LYS A 89 -18.81 10.97 -3.75
C LYS A 89 -19.70 9.73 -3.61
N TYR A 90 -19.36 8.84 -2.68
CA TYR A 90 -20.02 7.55 -2.46
C TYR A 90 -20.70 7.48 -1.08
N ASP A 91 -21.09 8.64 -0.52
CA ASP A 91 -21.72 8.76 0.79
C ASP A 91 -20.89 8.17 1.96
N ILE A 92 -19.57 8.15 1.80
CA ILE A 92 -18.61 7.80 2.86
C ILE A 92 -18.01 9.11 3.40
N ASN A 93 -18.51 9.55 4.55
CA ASN A 93 -18.04 10.75 5.22
C ASN A 93 -16.80 10.46 6.08
N LEU A 94 -15.62 10.74 5.55
CA LEU A 94 -14.38 10.67 6.31
C LEU A 94 -14.20 11.92 7.18
N VAL A 95 -13.82 11.75 8.44
CA VAL A 95 -13.51 12.86 9.37
C VAL A 95 -12.09 12.72 9.90
N LEU A 96 -11.21 13.68 9.56
CA LEU A 96 -9.84 13.70 10.05
C LEU A 96 -9.78 14.18 11.51
N ASN A 97 -9.58 13.26 12.44
CA ASN A 97 -9.60 13.53 13.88
C ASN A 97 -8.22 13.86 14.46
N SER A 98 -7.13 13.35 13.86
CA SER A 98 -5.78 13.73 14.25
C SER A 98 -4.78 13.65 13.10
N THR A 99 -3.70 14.42 13.24
CA THR A 99 -2.47 14.28 12.48
C THR A 99 -1.32 14.28 13.47
N GLU A 100 -0.68 13.13 13.62
CA GLU A 100 0.47 12.93 14.50
C GLU A 100 1.76 12.89 13.67
N ARG A 101 2.87 13.36 14.24
CA ARG A 101 4.15 13.46 13.54
C ARG A 101 5.27 12.83 14.38
N VAL A 102 6.13 12.06 13.75
CA VAL A 102 7.32 11.45 14.37
C VAL A 102 8.53 11.65 13.45
N VAL A 103 9.67 12.01 14.04
CA VAL A 103 10.96 12.09 13.35
C VAL A 103 11.88 11.00 13.90
N ASP A 104 12.12 9.95 13.12
CA ASP A 104 12.99 8.84 13.46
C ASP A 104 13.43 8.11 12.17
N ASP A 105 14.71 7.75 12.08
CA ASP A 105 15.30 7.21 10.86
C ASP A 105 14.86 5.77 10.55
N ILE A 106 14.42 5.01 11.55
CA ILE A 106 13.89 3.64 11.37
C ILE A 106 12.41 3.73 11.02
N ILE A 107 11.64 4.52 11.77
CA ILE A 107 10.20 4.67 11.54
C ILE A 107 9.95 5.32 10.18
N GLY A 108 10.64 6.42 9.84
CA GLY A 108 10.50 7.13 8.57
C GLY A 108 10.80 6.28 7.32
N LYS A 109 11.49 5.15 7.48
CA LYS A 109 11.78 4.14 6.44
C LYS A 109 10.82 2.94 6.46
N SER A 110 9.71 3.05 7.20
CA SER A 110 8.77 1.94 7.44
C SER A 110 9.48 0.68 7.96
N PHE A 111 10.43 0.88 8.88
CA PHE A 111 11.13 -0.20 9.58
C PHE A 111 11.98 -1.12 8.68
N LEU A 112 12.13 -0.81 7.38
CA LEU A 112 12.92 -1.58 6.43
C LEU A 112 14.15 -0.76 6.03
N VAL A 113 15.29 -1.08 6.62
CA VAL A 113 16.52 -0.29 6.49
C VAL A 113 17.61 -1.10 5.81
N TYR A 114 18.28 -0.49 4.82
CA TYR A 114 19.49 -1.06 4.24
C TYR A 114 20.70 -0.72 5.13
N GLU A 115 21.29 -1.73 5.77
CA GLU A 115 22.42 -1.58 6.70
C GLU A 115 23.79 -1.77 6.05
N GLY A 116 23.87 -1.58 4.73
CA GLY A 116 25.10 -1.72 3.95
C GLY A 116 25.29 -3.10 3.34
N PRO A 117 26.37 -3.31 2.56
CA PRO A 117 26.57 -4.49 1.72
C PRO A 117 26.71 -5.79 2.51
N ASP A 118 27.23 -5.74 3.74
CA ASP A 118 27.46 -6.92 4.56
C ASP A 118 26.18 -7.46 5.21
N LYS A 119 25.22 -6.58 5.52
CA LYS A 119 23.98 -6.94 6.22
C LYS A 119 22.75 -6.93 5.30
N GLY A 120 22.76 -6.13 4.25
CA GLY A 120 21.62 -5.98 3.35
C GLY A 120 20.44 -5.26 3.99
N TRP A 121 19.24 -5.62 3.55
CA TRP A 121 17.98 -5.09 4.06
C TRP A 121 17.59 -5.80 5.37
N VAL A 122 17.30 -5.00 6.40
CA VAL A 122 16.89 -5.45 7.72
C VAL A 122 15.51 -4.88 8.04
N LYS A 123 14.58 -5.75 8.45
CA LYS A 123 13.25 -5.37 8.94
C LYS A 123 13.26 -5.34 10.48
N TYR A 124 12.94 -4.20 11.05
CA TYR A 124 12.86 -3.93 12.49
C TYR A 124 11.46 -4.25 13.03
N THR A 125 11.13 -5.55 13.09
CA THR A 125 9.77 -6.04 13.37
C THR A 125 9.29 -5.70 14.79
N ASP A 126 10.17 -5.75 15.80
CA ASP A 126 9.76 -5.48 17.18
C ASP A 126 9.44 -3.99 17.38
N GLU A 127 10.25 -3.11 16.79
CA GLU A 127 10.02 -1.67 16.74
C GLU A 127 8.74 -1.34 15.97
N GLU A 128 8.51 -1.98 14.83
CA GLU A 128 7.28 -1.84 14.03
C GLU A 128 6.03 -2.21 14.85
N ASN A 129 6.06 -3.37 15.49
CA ASN A 129 4.94 -3.86 16.31
C ASN A 129 4.64 -2.90 17.48
N ASN A 130 5.68 -2.42 18.17
CA ASN A 130 5.53 -1.49 19.27
C ASN A 130 5.02 -0.11 18.80
N PHE A 131 5.46 0.33 17.62
CA PHE A 131 4.99 1.57 17.02
C PHE A 131 3.50 1.50 16.73
N TYR A 132 3.01 0.48 16.02
CA TYR A 132 1.57 0.35 15.73
C TYR A 132 0.72 0.24 17.00
N LYS A 133 1.18 -0.51 18.01
CA LYS A 133 0.48 -0.62 19.30
C LYS A 133 0.35 0.70 20.04
N SER A 134 1.36 1.57 19.95
CA SER A 134 1.39 2.84 20.67
C SER A 134 0.73 3.99 19.92
N THR A 135 0.64 3.90 18.59
CA THR A 135 0.19 5.01 17.73
C THR A 135 -1.21 4.85 17.17
N ARG A 136 -1.74 3.62 17.03
CA ARG A 136 -3.13 3.42 16.60
C ARG A 136 -4.10 4.28 17.44
N ARG A 137 -5.09 4.88 16.78
CA ARG A 137 -6.17 5.65 17.40
C ARG A 137 -7.53 5.12 16.97
N GLY A 138 -8.52 5.32 17.83
CA GLY A 138 -9.90 4.93 17.58
C GLY A 138 -10.18 3.43 17.73
N GLY A 139 -11.40 3.03 17.40
CA GLY A 139 -11.86 1.64 17.43
C GLY A 139 -11.50 0.86 16.16
N TYR A 140 -12.16 -0.28 15.95
CA TYR A 140 -12.07 -1.05 14.71
C TYR A 140 -12.70 -0.31 13.51
N ASP A 141 -13.57 0.66 13.80
CA ASP A 141 -14.26 1.54 12.85
C ASP A 141 -13.46 2.82 12.52
N ALA A 142 -12.22 2.94 12.98
CA ALA A 142 -11.35 4.08 12.71
C ALA A 142 -10.19 3.71 11.76
N LEU A 143 -10.06 4.47 10.67
CA LEU A 143 -9.04 4.29 9.66
C LEU A 143 -7.75 5.02 10.07
N ASN A 144 -6.66 4.29 10.23
CA ASN A 144 -5.33 4.85 10.51
C ASN A 144 -4.47 4.77 9.24
N LEU A 145 -4.02 5.93 8.72
CA LEU A 145 -3.09 6.02 7.59
C LEU A 145 -1.71 6.51 8.06
N TYR A 146 -0.70 5.67 7.86
CA TYR A 146 0.70 5.93 8.14
C TYR A 146 1.42 6.32 6.85
N PHE A 147 1.91 7.55 6.79
CA PHE A 147 2.70 8.06 5.70
C PHE A 147 4.17 8.11 6.11
N PHE A 148 5.05 7.61 5.25
CA PHE A 148 6.47 7.53 5.55
C PHE A 148 7.29 8.29 4.50
N SER A 149 8.21 9.17 4.93
CA SER A 149 9.01 9.99 4.01
C SER A 149 9.93 9.18 3.09
N ASP A 150 10.42 8.04 3.57
CA ASP A 150 11.44 7.21 2.91
C ASP A 150 10.95 5.76 2.75
N TYR A 151 9.70 5.59 2.31
CA TYR A 151 9.10 4.27 2.12
C TYR A 151 9.77 3.49 0.98
N SER A 152 10.09 2.22 1.23
CA SER A 152 10.69 1.30 0.27
C SER A 152 9.72 0.14 -0.03
N PRO A 153 9.62 -0.36 -1.28
CA PRO A 153 10.47 -0.07 -2.45
C PRO A 153 9.96 1.01 -3.44
N GLY A 154 9.26 2.06 -3.00
CA GLY A 154 8.96 3.22 -3.86
C GLY A 154 7.54 3.77 -3.72
N ALA A 155 6.86 4.01 -4.85
CA ALA A 155 5.46 4.44 -4.92
C ALA A 155 4.52 3.28 -4.58
N THR A 156 4.58 2.82 -3.34
CA THR A 156 3.82 1.66 -2.90
C THR A 156 3.14 1.94 -1.57
N GLY A 157 2.10 1.16 -1.31
CA GLY A 157 1.36 1.16 -0.08
C GLY A 157 0.90 -0.24 0.27
N TYR A 158 0.23 -0.33 1.41
CA TYR A 158 -0.41 -1.53 1.89
C TYR A 158 -1.53 -1.15 2.85
N CYS A 159 -2.72 -1.72 2.70
CA CYS A 159 -3.71 -1.72 3.77
C CYS A 159 -4.12 -3.12 4.23
N SER A 160 -4.46 -3.18 5.51
CA SER A 160 -5.20 -4.30 6.07
C SER A 160 -6.60 -4.36 5.47
N TRP A 161 -7.04 -5.57 5.15
CA TRP A 161 -8.41 -5.84 4.70
C TRP A 161 -9.36 -5.89 5.90
N PRO A 162 -10.67 -5.65 5.70
CA PRO A 162 -11.67 -5.97 6.70
C PRO A 162 -11.50 -7.43 7.14
N THR A 163 -11.18 -7.67 8.39
CA THR A 163 -10.93 -9.00 8.91
C THR A 163 -11.50 -9.10 10.31
N VAL A 164 -12.08 -10.25 10.65
CA VAL A 164 -12.49 -10.47 12.04
C VAL A 164 -11.21 -10.58 12.87
N ILE A 165 -11.06 -9.66 13.82
CA ILE A 165 -9.96 -9.64 14.78
C ILE A 165 -10.52 -10.16 16.11
N ALA A 166 -9.83 -11.14 16.70
CA ALA A 166 -10.20 -11.66 18.01
C ALA A 166 -9.94 -10.59 19.08
N GLU A 167 -10.77 -10.53 20.11
CA GLU A 167 -10.68 -9.49 21.16
C GLU A 167 -9.33 -9.49 21.89
N ASP A 168 -8.60 -10.62 21.89
CA ASP A 168 -7.29 -10.79 22.52
C ASP A 168 -6.10 -10.64 21.55
N ASP A 169 -6.35 -10.41 20.26
CA ASP A 169 -5.31 -10.22 19.24
C ASP A 169 -4.92 -8.75 19.09
N ASP A 170 -4.33 -8.22 20.16
CA ASP A 170 -3.90 -6.83 20.29
C ASP A 170 -2.94 -6.39 19.17
N LEU A 171 -2.06 -7.28 18.70
CA LEU A 171 -1.14 -6.93 17.62
C LEU A 171 -1.85 -6.81 16.26
N LYS A 172 -2.72 -7.77 15.92
CA LYS A 172 -3.47 -7.70 14.65
C LYS A 172 -4.39 -6.48 14.63
N PHE A 173 -5.01 -6.15 15.76
CA PHE A 173 -5.78 -4.91 15.92
C PHE A 173 -4.91 -3.67 15.73
N ALA A 174 -3.73 -3.62 16.35
CA ALA A 174 -2.80 -2.51 16.20
C ALA A 174 -2.34 -2.32 14.75
N GLN A 175 -2.10 -3.42 14.02
CA GLN A 175 -1.63 -3.41 12.63
C GLN A 175 -2.73 -3.17 11.58
N ASP A 176 -4.02 -3.19 11.95
CA ASP A 176 -5.13 -2.84 11.06
C ASP A 176 -5.00 -1.39 10.57
N SER A 177 -4.39 -1.15 9.42
CA SER A 177 -4.06 0.21 9.01
C SER A 177 -3.67 0.25 7.56
N CYS A 178 -3.42 1.46 7.08
CA CYS A 178 -2.82 1.74 5.80
C CYS A 178 -1.41 2.29 5.98
N GLN A 179 -0.46 1.78 5.22
CA GLN A 179 0.91 2.25 5.12
C GLN A 179 1.12 2.77 3.71
N VAL A 180 1.59 4.00 3.57
CA VAL A 180 1.65 4.67 2.27
C VAL A 180 2.99 5.40 2.14
N SER A 181 3.60 5.31 0.97
CA SER A 181 4.74 6.14 0.61
C SER A 181 4.36 7.61 0.60
N GLY A 182 4.97 8.41 1.48
CA GLY A 182 4.74 9.85 1.57
C GLY A 182 5.07 10.59 0.27
N LEU A 183 5.99 10.06 -0.53
CA LEU A 183 6.40 10.60 -1.84
C LEU A 183 5.29 10.55 -2.92
N THR A 184 4.14 9.93 -2.61
CA THR A 184 2.93 9.94 -3.45
C THR A 184 1.93 11.03 -3.07
N MET A 185 2.21 11.80 -2.01
CA MET A 185 1.32 12.86 -1.55
C MET A 185 1.32 14.07 -2.48
N PRO A 186 0.17 14.75 -2.66
CA PRO A 186 0.08 15.96 -3.50
C PRO A 186 0.95 17.09 -2.98
N GLY A 187 1.76 17.65 -3.87
CA GLY A 187 2.60 18.82 -3.60
C GLY A 187 4.06 18.52 -3.32
N ILE A 188 4.46 17.25 -3.20
CA ILE A 188 5.88 16.88 -3.26
C ILE A 188 6.30 16.89 -4.73
N THR A 189 7.38 17.61 -5.04
CA THR A 189 7.86 17.74 -6.42
C THR A 189 8.86 16.62 -6.80
N PRO A 190 9.08 16.36 -8.09
CA PRO A 190 10.11 15.41 -8.53
C PRO A 190 11.51 15.76 -8.00
N GLU A 191 11.85 17.05 -7.85
CA GLU A 191 13.11 17.50 -7.25
C GLU A 191 13.23 17.13 -5.77
N GLN A 192 12.11 16.94 -5.09
CA GLN A 192 12.01 16.48 -3.71
C GLN A 192 11.87 14.95 -3.60
N GLY A 193 11.95 14.23 -4.73
CA GLY A 193 11.89 12.77 -4.77
C GLY A 193 10.50 12.19 -5.05
N ALA A 194 9.50 13.01 -5.41
CA ALA A 194 8.18 12.50 -5.75
C ALA A 194 8.20 11.58 -6.98
N PHE A 195 7.22 10.68 -7.02
CA PHE A 195 6.92 9.89 -8.21
C PHE A 195 6.01 10.72 -9.12
N GLU A 196 6.58 11.36 -10.14
CA GLU A 196 5.92 12.38 -10.98
C GLU A 196 4.52 12.00 -11.51
N ASP A 197 4.31 10.72 -11.81
CA ASP A 197 3.02 10.21 -12.32
C ASP A 197 2.09 9.65 -11.22
N TRP A 198 2.51 9.68 -9.96
CA TRP A 198 1.85 9.02 -8.81
C TRP A 198 1.80 9.90 -7.57
N ASN A 199 2.00 11.21 -7.73
CA ASN A 199 2.11 12.17 -6.63
C ASN A 199 0.87 13.06 -6.49
N LEU A 200 -0.33 12.58 -6.87
CA LEU A 200 -1.59 13.30 -6.64
C LEU A 200 -2.42 12.66 -5.53
N GLY A 201 -1.82 11.78 -4.73
CA GLY A 201 -2.41 11.20 -3.54
C GLY A 201 -3.46 10.13 -3.80
N HIS A 202 -3.59 9.60 -5.03
CA HIS A 202 -4.54 8.53 -5.31
C HIS A 202 -4.10 7.19 -4.72
N LEU A 203 -2.80 6.99 -4.46
CA LEU A 203 -2.34 5.79 -3.76
C LEU A 203 -3.03 5.64 -2.40
N ALA A 204 -3.14 6.71 -1.60
CA ALA A 204 -3.88 6.62 -0.33
C ALA A 204 -5.38 6.29 -0.51
N VAL A 205 -5.98 6.66 -1.64
CA VAL A 205 -7.37 6.31 -1.99
C VAL A 205 -7.48 4.83 -2.35
N HIS A 206 -6.57 4.33 -3.18
CA HIS A 206 -6.45 2.91 -3.55
C HIS A 206 -6.33 2.03 -2.32
N GLU A 207 -5.35 2.37 -1.47
CA GLU A 207 -5.04 1.65 -0.25
C GLU A 207 -6.25 1.67 0.71
N ALA A 208 -6.85 2.84 0.96
CA ALA A 208 -8.07 2.91 1.75
C ALA A 208 -9.23 2.08 1.15
N GLY A 209 -9.30 1.94 -0.18
CA GLY A 209 -10.23 1.04 -0.87
C GLY A 209 -10.08 -0.41 -0.42
N HIS A 210 -8.85 -0.92 -0.25
CA HIS A 210 -8.61 -2.24 0.34
C HIS A 210 -9.08 -2.34 1.78
N TRP A 211 -8.89 -1.29 2.59
CA TRP A 211 -9.43 -1.25 3.96
C TRP A 211 -10.96 -1.25 4.00
N PHE A 212 -11.62 -0.71 2.97
CA PHE A 212 -13.07 -0.86 2.77
C PHE A 212 -13.48 -2.18 2.09
N GLY A 213 -12.53 -3.04 1.75
CA GLY A 213 -12.77 -4.38 1.22
C GLY A 213 -12.86 -4.49 -0.30
N LEU A 214 -12.34 -3.52 -1.05
CA LEU A 214 -12.29 -3.57 -2.51
C LEU A 214 -11.05 -4.34 -3.00
N ASN A 215 -11.24 -5.26 -3.94
CA ASN A 215 -10.17 -5.93 -4.67
C ASN A 215 -9.65 -5.07 -5.81
N HIS A 216 -8.44 -5.40 -6.27
CA HIS A 216 -7.94 -4.87 -7.53
C HIS A 216 -8.87 -5.27 -8.67
N THR A 217 -9.05 -4.37 -9.64
CA THR A 217 -9.94 -4.59 -10.81
C THR A 217 -9.52 -5.78 -11.67
N PHE A 218 -8.24 -6.15 -11.64
CA PHE A 218 -7.68 -7.30 -12.35
C PHE A 218 -7.70 -8.61 -11.52
N SER A 219 -8.33 -8.59 -10.33
CA SER A 219 -8.54 -9.79 -9.52
C SER A 219 -9.40 -10.80 -10.28
N GLY A 220 -9.00 -12.07 -10.30
CA GLY A 220 -9.73 -13.12 -11.02
C GLY A 220 -9.58 -13.07 -12.56
N GLY A 221 -8.93 -12.04 -13.11
CA GLY A 221 -8.75 -11.87 -14.54
C GLY A 221 -10.08 -11.78 -15.29
N CYS A 222 -10.15 -12.40 -16.47
CA CYS A 222 -11.40 -12.52 -17.23
C CYS A 222 -12.38 -13.58 -16.69
N SER A 223 -12.16 -14.12 -15.49
CA SER A 223 -13.01 -15.16 -14.89
C SER A 223 -13.92 -14.58 -13.82
N GLU A 224 -15.16 -15.07 -13.76
CA GLU A 224 -16.06 -14.74 -12.64
C GLU A 224 -15.53 -15.33 -11.33
N PRO A 225 -15.71 -14.65 -10.18
CA PRO A 225 -16.46 -13.39 -9.99
C PRO A 225 -15.60 -12.12 -10.10
N GLY A 226 -14.41 -12.19 -10.71
CA GLY A 226 -13.50 -11.05 -10.83
C GLY A 226 -13.04 -10.48 -9.49
N ASP A 227 -13.20 -9.17 -9.32
CA ASP A 227 -12.97 -8.40 -8.09
C ASP A 227 -14.16 -8.46 -7.11
N PHE A 228 -15.19 -9.23 -7.43
CA PHE A 228 -16.47 -9.36 -6.71
C PHE A 228 -17.37 -8.12 -6.77
N VAL A 229 -17.18 -7.26 -7.78
CA VAL A 229 -17.99 -6.06 -8.04
C VAL A 229 -18.60 -6.14 -9.45
N ASP A 230 -19.91 -6.39 -9.53
CA ASP A 230 -20.61 -6.68 -10.79
C ASP A 230 -20.50 -5.57 -11.86
N ASP A 231 -20.30 -4.31 -11.46
CA ASP A 231 -20.19 -3.16 -12.38
C ASP A 231 -18.75 -2.77 -12.72
N THR A 232 -17.74 -3.49 -12.21
CA THR A 232 -16.36 -3.41 -12.70
C THR A 232 -16.19 -4.31 -13.94
N PRO A 233 -15.88 -3.77 -15.13
CA PRO A 233 -15.52 -4.59 -16.28
C PRO A 233 -14.32 -5.49 -15.98
N SER A 234 -14.34 -6.73 -16.47
CA SER A 234 -13.26 -7.68 -16.24
C SER A 234 -11.94 -7.21 -16.86
N GLN A 235 -10.86 -7.32 -16.09
CA GLN A 235 -9.51 -6.94 -16.51
C GLN A 235 -8.55 -8.11 -16.27
N LEU A 236 -7.72 -8.46 -17.25
CA LEU A 236 -6.84 -9.63 -17.18
C LEU A 236 -5.59 -9.40 -16.32
N THR A 237 -5.02 -8.20 -16.38
CA THR A 237 -3.70 -7.88 -15.81
C THR A 237 -3.62 -6.41 -15.43
N GLN A 238 -2.62 -6.03 -14.64
CA GLN A 238 -2.40 -4.64 -14.27
C GLN A 238 -2.11 -3.80 -15.51
N ILE A 239 -2.70 -2.61 -15.55
CA ILE A 239 -2.53 -1.66 -16.65
C ILE A 239 -1.92 -0.40 -16.06
N PHE A 240 -0.86 0.08 -16.69
CA PHE A 240 -0.14 1.30 -16.32
C PHE A 240 -0.34 2.39 -17.39
N GLY A 241 -0.22 3.65 -16.99
CA GLY A 241 -0.52 4.79 -17.86
C GLY A 241 -2.01 4.91 -18.16
N CYS A 242 -2.36 5.46 -19.33
CA CYS A 242 -3.75 5.64 -19.76
C CYS A 242 -3.96 5.12 -21.20
N PRO A 243 -4.01 3.79 -21.40
CA PRO A 243 -4.29 3.20 -22.71
C PRO A 243 -5.79 3.27 -23.01
N ILE A 244 -6.24 4.41 -23.53
CA ILE A 244 -7.64 4.61 -23.95
C ILE A 244 -8.05 3.50 -24.94
N GLY A 245 -9.15 2.81 -24.62
CA GLY A 245 -9.64 1.70 -25.43
C GLY A 245 -9.01 0.35 -25.12
N SER A 246 -8.23 0.24 -24.03
CA SER A 246 -7.72 -1.05 -23.57
C SER A 246 -8.87 -2.01 -23.25
N ASP A 247 -8.76 -3.22 -23.79
CA ASP A 247 -9.71 -4.31 -23.59
C ASP A 247 -8.91 -5.62 -23.52
N SER A 248 -8.53 -5.99 -22.30
CA SER A 248 -7.77 -7.19 -22.03
C SER A 248 -8.65 -8.45 -21.93
N CYS A 249 -9.98 -8.28 -21.88
CA CYS A 249 -10.99 -9.33 -21.82
C CYS A 249 -12.05 -9.16 -22.92
N PRO A 250 -11.69 -9.27 -24.21
CA PRO A 250 -12.58 -8.90 -25.33
C PRO A 250 -13.83 -9.78 -25.50
N ASP A 251 -13.84 -10.96 -24.88
CA ASP A 251 -15.00 -11.85 -24.83
C ASP A 251 -15.97 -11.50 -23.67
N LYS A 252 -15.66 -10.47 -22.88
CA LYS A 252 -16.46 -9.95 -21.76
C LYS A 252 -16.99 -8.54 -22.08
N PRO A 253 -18.11 -8.11 -21.45
CA PRO A 253 -18.62 -6.76 -21.64
C PRO A 253 -17.72 -5.70 -21.00
N GLY A 254 -17.55 -4.57 -21.71
CA GLY A 254 -16.85 -3.38 -21.19
C GLY A 254 -15.41 -3.25 -21.68
N LEU A 255 -14.77 -2.13 -21.35
CA LEU A 255 -13.34 -1.90 -21.54
C LEU A 255 -12.66 -2.01 -20.18
N ASP A 256 -11.34 -2.21 -20.17
CA ASP A 256 -10.58 -2.21 -18.93
C ASP A 256 -10.85 -0.92 -18.13
N PRO A 257 -11.10 -0.99 -16.81
CA PRO A 257 -11.48 0.15 -15.99
C PRO A 257 -10.28 1.05 -15.64
N ILE A 258 -9.65 1.65 -16.64
CA ILE A 258 -8.39 2.43 -16.56
C ILE A 258 -8.48 3.73 -15.73
N HIS A 259 -9.63 4.09 -15.18
CA HIS A 259 -9.81 5.24 -14.29
C HIS A 259 -10.28 4.83 -12.89
N ASN A 260 -10.38 3.52 -12.61
CA ASN A 260 -10.75 3.01 -11.31
C ASN A 260 -9.55 3.07 -10.37
N PHE A 261 -9.73 3.64 -9.18
CA PHE A 261 -8.66 3.74 -8.17
C PHE A 261 -8.09 2.39 -7.79
N MET A 262 -8.83 1.28 -7.92
CA MET A 262 -8.36 -0.07 -7.62
C MET A 262 -7.55 -0.71 -8.75
N GLY A 263 -7.32 0.00 -9.86
CA GLY A 263 -6.33 -0.34 -10.88
C GLY A 263 -4.93 0.22 -10.54
N TYR A 264 -3.98 0.07 -11.46
CA TYR A 264 -2.61 0.61 -11.36
C TYR A 264 -2.30 1.64 -12.46
N THR A 265 -3.32 2.38 -12.89
CA THR A 265 -3.10 3.53 -13.76
C THR A 265 -2.55 4.71 -12.95
N GLN A 266 -1.78 5.55 -13.62
CA GLN A 266 -1.12 6.70 -13.01
C GLN A 266 -2.13 7.75 -12.54
N ASP A 267 -1.75 8.55 -11.55
CA ASP A 267 -2.61 9.55 -10.92
C ASP A 267 -3.05 10.67 -11.87
N ASN A 268 -2.23 10.99 -12.87
CA ASN A 268 -2.40 12.14 -13.76
C ASN A 268 -3.39 11.91 -14.93
N TRP A 269 -4.28 10.91 -14.84
CA TRP A 269 -5.26 10.54 -15.88
C TRP A 269 -6.68 10.32 -15.37
#